data_AF-W9DGU8-F1
#
_entry.id   AF-W9DGU8-F1
#
_cell.length_a   1.000
_cell.length_b   1.000
_cell.length_c   1.000
_cell.angle_alpha   90.00
_cell.angle_beta   90.00
_cell.angle_gamma   90.00
#
_symmetry.space_group_name_H-M   'P 1'
#
loop_
_entity.id
_entity.type
_entity.pdbx_description
1 polymer ?
#
loop_
_entity_poly.entity_id
_entity_poly.type
_entity_poly.pdbx_seq_one_letter_code
_entity_poly.pdbx_strand_id
1 'polypeptide(L)'
;MQESVRRLIKDPIAVCREASIDPSFADSLVSDYGTNTVYGTSLYDVEAADRSLASNTSVGVLNSVQLTGQTDFDDVRDILGRLESPEEEFEKRIHAIAASSMLSHGVDVSRLNTMVMLGLPLSAAEFIQTTARVGRTHPGLVYVLHKIGRERDAQTFRHFPKFVSQGDRFVDPIPITRRSRRVLRLTLPGLIEARRLDIWEPRSLSRRLTTLPNLRDFVEQFQLSPASEREVLAKALGFTNEADTLLTAEIDEWLLTWFRNLADHGADFEWPSDLCPNRPMMSLRDVETTAPIFERRS
;
A
#
# COMPACT_ATOMS: atom_id res chain seq x y z
N MET A 1 2.97 -0.08 31.09
CA MET A 1 1.98 0.84 30.48
C MET A 1 0.57 0.51 30.97
N GLN A 2 0.02 -0.68 30.68
CA GLN A 2 -1.32 -1.06 31.18
C GLN A 2 -1.50 -0.95 32.69
N GLU A 3 -0.47 -1.26 33.49
CA GLU A 3 -0.53 -1.06 34.95
C GLU A 3 -0.78 0.41 35.31
N SER A 4 -0.13 1.35 34.61
CA SER A 4 -0.33 2.79 34.81
C SER A 4 -1.75 3.23 34.43
N VAL A 5 -2.30 2.70 33.33
CA VAL A 5 -3.69 2.98 32.91
C VAL A 5 -4.69 2.47 33.95
N ARG A 6 -4.51 1.24 34.45
CA ARG A 6 -5.37 0.67 35.50
C ARG A 6 -5.23 1.44 36.83
N ARG A 7 -4.03 1.90 37.17
CA ARG A 7 -3.83 2.80 38.32
C ARG A 7 -4.56 4.12 38.14
N LEU A 8 -4.51 4.71 36.94
CA LEU A 8 -5.23 5.95 36.63
C LEU A 8 -6.75 5.79 36.76
N ILE A 9 -7.29 4.65 36.34
CA ILE A 9 -8.72 4.33 36.51
C ILE A 9 -9.08 4.15 37.99
N LYS A 10 -8.22 3.49 38.77
CA LYS A 10 -8.48 3.18 40.18
C LYS A 10 -8.35 4.40 41.09
N ASP A 11 -7.35 5.24 40.86
CA ASP A 11 -7.05 6.44 41.65
C ASP A 11 -6.60 7.58 40.73
N PRO A 12 -7.54 8.24 40.03
CA PRO A 12 -7.21 9.26 39.05
C PRO A 12 -6.54 10.48 39.70
N ILE A 13 -6.91 10.83 40.92
CA ILE A 13 -6.38 12.02 41.61
C ILE A 13 -4.92 11.79 41.97
N ALA A 14 -4.56 10.64 42.55
CA ALA A 14 -3.18 10.37 42.92
C ALA A 14 -2.27 10.30 41.68
N VAL A 15 -2.68 9.55 40.65
CA VAL A 15 -1.88 9.37 39.43
C VAL A 15 -1.71 10.68 38.66
N CYS A 16 -2.77 11.48 38.50
CA CYS A 16 -2.66 12.78 37.85
C CYS A 16 -1.75 13.73 38.65
N ARG A 17 -1.81 13.73 39.99
CA ARG A 17 -0.90 14.53 40.82
C ARG A 17 0.56 14.10 40.69
N GLU A 18 0.85 12.78 40.67
CA GLU A 18 2.20 12.25 40.42
C GLU A 18 2.75 12.74 39.07
N ALA A 19 1.90 12.79 38.05
CA ALA A 19 2.24 13.25 36.71
C ALA A 19 2.17 14.78 36.53
N SER A 20 1.78 15.54 37.56
CA SER A 20 1.51 17.00 37.46
C SER A 20 0.47 17.37 36.41
N ILE A 21 -0.59 16.56 36.28
CA ILE A 21 -1.73 16.75 35.38
C ILE A 21 -2.98 17.06 36.20
N ASP A 22 -3.89 17.88 35.67
CA ASP A 22 -5.21 18.10 36.29
C ASP A 22 -6.04 16.80 36.26
N PRO A 23 -6.58 16.32 37.40
CA PRO A 23 -7.47 15.16 37.44
C PRO A 23 -8.66 15.22 36.48
N SER A 24 -9.10 16.41 36.03
CA SER A 24 -10.17 16.54 35.02
C SER A 24 -9.85 15.86 33.69
N PHE A 25 -8.56 15.62 33.38
CA PHE A 25 -8.13 14.95 32.16
C PHE A 25 -8.06 13.42 32.27
N ALA A 26 -8.37 12.84 33.43
CA ALA A 26 -8.20 11.40 33.65
C ALA A 26 -8.95 10.54 32.62
N ASP A 27 -10.21 10.87 32.33
CA ASP A 27 -11.02 10.12 31.35
C ASP A 27 -10.47 10.25 29.92
N SER A 28 -10.00 11.45 29.54
CA SER A 28 -9.33 11.67 28.26
C SER A 28 -8.04 10.87 28.17
N LEU A 29 -7.21 10.86 29.22
CA LEU A 29 -5.98 10.08 29.27
C LEU A 29 -6.24 8.58 29.14
N VAL A 30 -7.28 8.04 29.78
CA VAL A 30 -7.68 6.63 29.62
C VAL A 30 -8.15 6.36 28.19
N SER A 31 -8.90 7.27 27.58
CA SER A 31 -9.33 7.14 26.18
C SER A 31 -8.15 7.18 25.21
N ASP A 32 -7.24 8.13 25.39
CA ASP A 32 -6.16 8.43 24.46
C ASP A 32 -4.94 7.50 24.63
N TYR A 33 -4.64 7.05 25.84
CA TYR A 33 -3.43 6.25 26.14
C TYR A 33 -3.76 4.84 26.66
N GLY A 34 -5.05 4.48 26.74
CA GLY A 34 -5.50 3.19 27.27
C GLY A 34 -5.19 1.99 26.39
N THR A 35 -5.00 2.19 25.08
CA THR A 35 -4.59 1.13 24.15
C THR A 35 -3.10 1.25 23.84
N ASN A 36 -2.35 0.15 24.03
CA ASN A 36 -0.92 0.11 23.72
C ASN A 36 -0.63 -0.69 22.45
N THR A 37 0.10 -0.11 21.51
CA THR A 37 0.50 -0.80 20.29
C THR A 37 1.87 -1.46 20.46
N VAL A 38 2.02 -2.69 20.00
CA VAL A 38 3.30 -3.39 19.88
C VAL A 38 3.53 -3.67 18.40
N TYR A 39 4.54 -3.04 17.82
CA TYR A 39 4.94 -3.24 16.43
C TYR A 39 6.03 -4.29 16.32
N GLY A 40 5.77 -5.37 15.58
CA GLY A 40 6.75 -6.40 15.25
C GLY A 40 7.26 -6.28 13.82
N THR A 41 8.58 -6.32 13.64
CA THR A 41 9.20 -6.32 12.29
C THR A 41 9.00 -7.63 11.52
N SER A 42 8.58 -8.69 12.21
CA SER A 42 8.30 -10.01 11.64
C SER A 42 7.04 -10.60 12.27
N LEU A 43 6.40 -11.56 11.59
CA LEU A 43 5.25 -12.29 12.14
C LEU A 43 5.61 -12.97 13.47
N TYR A 44 6.81 -13.55 13.56
CA TYR A 44 7.32 -14.13 14.80
C TYR A 44 7.34 -13.12 15.96
N ASP A 45 7.75 -11.87 15.71
CA ASP A 45 7.76 -10.83 16.74
C ASP A 45 6.34 -10.49 17.21
N VAL A 46 5.38 -10.43 16.28
CA VAL A 46 3.98 -10.15 16.58
C VAL A 46 3.36 -11.26 17.41
N GLU A 47 3.56 -12.51 17.00
CA GLU A 47 3.06 -13.66 17.76
C GLU A 47 3.73 -13.77 19.14
N ALA A 48 5.04 -13.51 19.22
CA ALA A 48 5.74 -13.54 20.49
C ALA A 48 5.23 -12.45 21.44
N ALA A 49 4.96 -11.25 20.92
CA ALA A 49 4.35 -10.17 21.66
C ALA A 49 2.95 -10.56 22.17
N ASP A 50 2.09 -11.10 21.30
CA ASP A 50 0.74 -11.50 21.68
C ASP A 50 0.73 -12.64 22.71
N ARG A 51 1.57 -13.67 22.55
CA ARG A 51 1.76 -14.71 23.57
C ARG A 51 2.23 -14.12 24.91
N SER A 52 3.13 -13.14 24.87
CA SER A 52 3.61 -12.46 26.07
C SER A 52 2.55 -11.58 26.72
N LEU A 53 1.62 -11.00 25.94
CA LEU A 53 0.50 -10.21 26.44
C LEU A 53 -0.54 -11.12 27.10
N ALA A 54 -0.84 -12.27 26.49
CA ALA A 54 -1.78 -13.26 27.03
C ALA A 54 -1.27 -13.95 28.31
N SER A 55 0.06 -14.13 28.44
CA SER A 55 0.67 -14.80 29.60
C SER A 55 1.11 -13.86 30.72
N ASN A 56 0.97 -12.55 30.56
CA ASN A 56 1.41 -11.58 31.57
C ASN A 56 0.43 -11.48 32.75
N THR A 57 0.77 -12.13 33.87
CA THR A 57 -0.11 -12.24 35.05
C THR A 57 -0.11 -11.01 35.96
N SER A 58 0.81 -10.06 35.78
CA SER A 58 1.00 -8.94 36.72
C SER A 58 -0.08 -7.86 36.66
N VAL A 59 -0.82 -7.76 35.55
CA VAL A 59 -1.77 -6.66 35.28
C VAL A 59 -3.21 -7.16 35.09
N GLY A 60 -3.46 -8.44 35.36
CA GLY A 60 -4.74 -9.11 35.06
C GLY A 60 -4.86 -9.52 33.59
N VAL A 61 -6.04 -10.00 33.18
CA VAL A 61 -6.30 -10.42 31.80
C VAL A 61 -6.26 -9.18 30.89
N LEU A 62 -5.46 -9.24 29.83
CA LEU A 62 -5.40 -8.22 28.79
C LEU A 62 -6.22 -8.67 27.59
N ASN A 63 -7.13 -7.81 27.14
CA ASN A 63 -7.77 -7.97 25.84
C ASN A 63 -6.78 -7.50 24.74
N SER A 64 -6.02 -8.44 24.17
CA SER A 64 -5.12 -8.18 23.06
C SER A 64 -5.71 -8.67 21.73
N VAL A 65 -5.36 -7.97 20.67
CA VAL A 65 -5.72 -8.36 19.29
C VAL A 65 -4.49 -8.31 18.39
N GLN A 66 -4.53 -9.07 17.30
CA GLN A 66 -3.47 -9.09 16.30
C GLN A 66 -3.91 -8.40 15.01
N LEU A 67 -3.03 -7.58 14.43
CA LEU A 67 -3.22 -6.98 13.11
C LEU A 67 -2.01 -7.31 12.22
N THR A 68 -2.15 -8.40 11.46
CA THR A 68 -1.11 -8.89 10.53
C THR A 68 -1.70 -9.06 9.14
N GLY A 69 -0.83 -9.26 8.13
CA GLY A 69 -1.28 -9.50 6.76
C GLY A 69 -2.05 -10.81 6.58
N GLN A 70 -2.13 -11.65 7.62
CA GLN A 70 -2.89 -12.89 7.65
C GLN A 70 -4.25 -12.75 8.37
N THR A 71 -4.52 -11.61 9.00
CA THR A 71 -5.81 -11.36 9.66
C THR A 71 -6.91 -11.16 8.61
N ASP A 72 -8.04 -11.83 8.78
CA ASP A 72 -9.18 -11.72 7.87
C ASP A 72 -9.72 -10.27 7.80
N PHE A 73 -10.18 -9.86 6.62
CA PHE A 73 -10.61 -8.47 6.39
C PHE A 73 -11.79 -8.04 7.27
N ASP A 74 -12.70 -8.96 7.56
CA ASP A 74 -13.85 -8.70 8.43
C ASP A 74 -13.39 -8.51 9.89
N ASP A 75 -12.47 -9.35 10.38
CA ASP A 75 -11.87 -9.21 11.71
C ASP A 75 -11.11 -7.88 11.86
N VAL A 76 -10.35 -7.49 10.82
CA VAL A 76 -9.67 -6.18 10.80
C VAL A 76 -10.71 -5.07 10.95
N ARG A 77 -11.80 -5.09 10.18
CA ARG A 77 -12.84 -4.06 10.25
C ARG A 77 -13.46 -3.98 11.64
N ASP A 78 -13.77 -5.10 12.26
CA ASP A 78 -14.37 -5.16 13.59
C ASP A 78 -13.42 -4.61 14.66
N ILE A 79 -12.13 -4.99 14.59
CA ILE A 79 -11.10 -4.45 15.47
C ILE A 79 -11.01 -2.93 15.32
N LEU A 80 -10.97 -2.40 14.09
CA LEU A 80 -10.90 -0.96 13.85
C LEU A 80 -12.14 -0.23 14.39
N GLY A 81 -13.34 -0.78 14.18
CA GLY A 81 -14.57 -0.19 14.73
C GLY A 81 -14.53 -0.07 16.26
N ARG A 82 -14.02 -1.11 16.95
CA ARG A 82 -13.83 -1.10 18.42
C ARG A 82 -12.75 -0.12 18.86
N LEU A 83 -11.73 0.13 18.05
CA LEU A 83 -10.70 1.14 18.35
C LEU A 83 -11.19 2.57 18.11
N GLU A 84 -12.04 2.81 17.11
CA GLU A 84 -12.64 4.12 16.88
C GLU A 84 -13.68 4.45 17.95
N SER A 85 -14.55 3.49 18.25
CA SER A 85 -15.64 3.59 19.22
C SER A 85 -15.44 2.54 20.34
N PRO A 86 -14.58 2.83 21.34
CA PRO A 86 -14.30 1.89 22.42
C PRO A 86 -15.53 1.67 23.30
N GLU A 87 -15.59 0.50 23.91
CA GLU A 87 -16.61 0.13 24.88
C GLU A 87 -16.59 1.06 26.11
N GLU A 88 -17.74 1.31 26.73
CA GLU A 88 -17.80 2.15 27.94
C GLU A 88 -16.95 1.57 29.09
N GLU A 89 -17.13 0.26 29.34
CA GLU A 89 -16.36 -0.48 30.33
C GLU A 89 -14.93 -0.74 29.84
N PHE A 90 -13.94 -0.21 30.56
CA PHE A 90 -12.53 -0.36 30.19
C PHE A 90 -12.10 -1.82 30.03
N GLU A 91 -12.59 -2.74 30.88
CA GLU A 91 -12.24 -4.17 30.82
C GLU A 91 -12.63 -4.85 29.50
N LYS A 92 -13.63 -4.29 28.79
CA LYS A 92 -14.07 -4.80 27.48
C LYS A 92 -13.26 -4.21 26.34
N ARG A 93 -12.58 -3.08 26.55
CA ARG A 93 -11.78 -2.39 25.53
C ARG A 93 -10.61 -3.24 25.07
N ILE A 94 -10.14 -2.94 23.86
CA ILE A 94 -8.86 -3.44 23.37
C ILE A 94 -7.74 -2.71 24.13
N HIS A 95 -7.02 -3.46 24.96
CA HIS A 95 -5.93 -2.94 25.79
C HIS A 95 -4.61 -2.90 25.01
N ALA A 96 -4.39 -3.90 24.14
CA ALA A 96 -3.15 -4.02 23.40
C ALA A 96 -3.39 -4.51 21.97
N ILE A 97 -2.53 -4.04 21.07
CA ILE A 97 -2.54 -4.45 19.66
C ILE A 97 -1.15 -4.95 19.32
N ALA A 98 -1.00 -6.20 18.90
CA ALA A 98 0.23 -6.70 18.31
C ALA A 98 0.13 -6.62 16.78
N ALA A 99 0.92 -5.78 16.14
CA ALA A 99 0.77 -5.46 14.72
C ALA A 99 2.09 -5.53 13.95
N SER A 100 2.00 -5.83 12.65
CA SER A 100 3.10 -5.73 11.69
C SER A 100 2.91 -4.54 10.74
N SER A 101 3.52 -4.59 9.55
CA SER A 101 3.40 -3.60 8.48
C SER A 101 1.96 -3.30 8.02
N MET A 102 0.97 -4.12 8.39
CA MET A 102 -0.45 -3.77 8.20
C MET A 102 -0.83 -2.45 8.87
N LEU A 103 -0.25 -2.16 10.04
CA LEU A 103 -0.50 -0.91 10.76
C LEU A 103 0.01 0.30 9.96
N SER A 104 1.15 0.17 9.25
CA SER A 104 1.76 1.30 8.55
C SER A 104 1.04 1.65 7.24
N HIS A 105 0.33 0.72 6.61
CA HIS A 105 -0.24 0.90 5.26
C HIS A 105 -1.77 0.92 5.17
N GLY A 106 -2.52 0.48 6.20
CA GLY A 106 -3.97 0.26 6.03
C GLY A 106 -4.88 0.65 7.18
N VAL A 107 -4.34 1.16 8.29
CA VAL A 107 -5.11 1.41 9.52
C VAL A 107 -4.99 2.88 9.95
N ASP A 108 -6.11 3.60 10.03
CA ASP A 108 -6.17 4.97 10.58
C ASP A 108 -6.98 4.96 11.88
N VAL A 109 -6.30 4.90 13.02
CA VAL A 109 -6.93 4.98 14.34
C VAL A 109 -6.37 6.20 15.06
N SER A 110 -7.20 7.23 15.21
CA SER A 110 -6.79 8.54 15.74
C SER A 110 -6.36 8.52 17.21
N ARG A 111 -6.71 7.46 17.96
CA ARG A 111 -6.48 7.33 19.41
C ARG A 111 -5.26 6.50 19.82
N LEU A 112 -4.45 6.03 18.88
CA LEU A 112 -3.23 5.32 19.25
C LEU A 112 -2.15 6.33 19.61
N ASN A 113 -1.80 6.43 20.89
CA ASN A 113 -0.78 7.37 21.37
C ASN A 113 0.42 6.70 22.06
N THR A 114 0.47 5.36 22.10
CA THR A 114 1.64 4.63 22.62
C THR A 114 2.03 3.47 21.72
N MET A 115 3.33 3.30 21.50
CA MET A 115 3.86 2.17 20.73
C MET A 115 5.16 1.64 21.32
N VAL A 116 5.32 0.32 21.29
CA VAL A 116 6.59 -0.38 21.49
C VAL A 116 6.96 -1.04 20.17
N MET A 117 8.09 -0.65 19.59
CA MET A 117 8.60 -1.18 18.34
C MET A 117 9.71 -2.21 18.60
N LEU A 118 9.48 -3.45 18.22
CA LEU A 118 10.36 -4.60 18.44
C LEU A 118 11.39 -4.74 17.30
N GLY A 119 12.49 -4.01 17.41
CA GLY A 119 13.51 -3.89 16.39
C GLY A 119 13.16 -2.84 15.33
N LEU A 120 14.15 -2.44 14.54
CA LEU A 120 13.92 -1.46 13.48
C LEU A 120 13.35 -2.13 12.21
N PRO A 121 12.41 -1.47 11.52
CA PRO A 121 11.93 -1.92 10.21
C PRO A 121 13.05 -1.95 9.16
N LEU A 122 12.76 -2.45 7.96
CA LEU A 122 13.77 -2.58 6.92
C LEU A 122 14.22 -1.23 6.36
N SER A 123 13.29 -0.29 6.23
CA SER A 123 13.54 1.03 5.65
C SER A 123 13.20 2.15 6.62
N ALA A 124 13.82 3.32 6.42
CA ALA A 124 13.44 4.54 7.14
C ALA A 124 12.01 4.99 6.80
N ALA A 125 11.56 4.75 5.56
CA ALA A 125 10.19 5.03 5.13
C ALA A 125 9.17 4.26 5.98
N GLU A 126 9.38 2.96 6.17
CA GLU A 126 8.52 2.12 7.02
C GLU A 126 8.58 2.56 8.49
N PHE A 127 9.74 2.98 9.00
CA PHE A 127 9.87 3.56 10.35
C PHE A 127 9.01 4.82 10.50
N ILE A 128 9.14 5.78 9.57
CA ILE A 128 8.38 7.03 9.59
C ILE A 128 6.88 6.74 9.49
N GLN A 129 6.47 5.93 8.51
CA GLN A 129 5.07 5.57 8.31
C GLN A 129 4.46 4.87 9.53
N THR A 130 5.19 3.96 10.16
CA THR A 130 4.72 3.21 11.34
C THR A 130 4.61 4.14 12.54
N THR A 131 5.64 4.93 12.83
CA THR A 131 5.64 5.83 13.99
C THR A 131 4.65 6.97 13.84
N ALA A 132 4.38 7.43 12.62
CA ALA A 132 3.34 8.42 12.32
C ALA A 132 1.90 7.92 12.54
N ARG A 133 1.69 6.62 12.76
CA ARG A 133 0.38 6.08 13.16
C ARG A 133 0.07 6.36 14.63
N VAL A 134 1.05 6.79 15.40
CA VAL A 134 0.93 7.04 16.83
C VAL A 134 1.04 8.53 17.06
N GLY A 135 0.15 9.09 17.88
CA GLY A 135 0.21 10.50 18.22
C GLY A 135 -0.34 11.44 17.14
N ARG A 136 -1.40 11.02 16.43
CA ARG A 136 -2.02 11.82 15.34
C ARG A 136 -2.78 13.04 15.86
N THR A 137 -3.47 12.88 16.99
CA THR A 137 -4.30 13.93 17.60
C THR A 137 -3.63 14.53 18.85
N HIS A 138 -3.00 13.67 19.65
CA HIS A 138 -2.33 14.01 20.90
C HIS A 138 -0.86 13.56 20.84
N PRO A 139 0.03 14.06 21.70
CA PRO A 139 1.43 13.62 21.70
C PRO A 139 1.58 12.11 21.84
N GLY A 140 2.26 11.48 20.87
CA GLY A 140 2.55 10.06 20.86
C GLY A 140 3.85 9.71 21.57
N LEU A 141 3.91 8.53 22.21
CA LEU A 141 5.11 7.98 22.82
C LEU A 141 5.50 6.67 22.15
N VAL A 142 6.68 6.65 21.53
CA VAL A 142 7.21 5.46 20.84
C VAL A 142 8.48 4.99 21.54
N TYR A 143 8.46 3.75 22.03
CA TYR A 143 9.61 3.04 22.56
C TYR A 143 10.21 2.13 21.48
N VAL A 144 11.44 2.40 21.06
CA VAL A 144 12.13 1.57 20.06
C VAL A 144 13.10 0.61 20.75
N LEU A 145 12.80 -0.68 20.71
CA LEU A 145 13.63 -1.73 21.28
C LEU A 145 14.57 -2.29 20.21
N HIS A 146 15.77 -1.71 20.12
CA HIS A 146 16.77 -2.14 19.14
C HIS A 146 17.25 -3.57 19.38
N LYS A 147 17.26 -4.39 18.33
CA LYS A 147 17.82 -5.75 18.39
C LYS A 147 19.33 -5.67 18.17
N ILE A 148 20.09 -5.36 19.23
CA ILE A 148 21.54 -5.11 19.16
C ILE A 148 22.36 -6.27 18.57
N GLY A 149 21.83 -7.51 18.59
CA GLY A 149 22.45 -8.64 17.88
C GLY A 149 22.42 -8.51 16.35
N ARG A 150 21.59 -7.63 15.78
CA ARG A 150 21.57 -7.27 14.36
C ARG A 150 22.49 -6.07 14.16
N GLU A 151 23.55 -6.23 13.38
CA GLU A 151 24.55 -5.17 13.15
C GLU A 151 23.92 -3.84 12.70
N ARG A 152 22.96 -3.91 11.77
CA ARG A 152 22.22 -2.74 11.31
C ARG A 152 21.50 -2.01 12.44
N ASP A 153 20.76 -2.72 13.30
CA ASP A 153 20.04 -2.11 14.42
C ASP A 153 21.02 -1.49 15.43
N ALA A 154 22.17 -2.14 15.66
CA ALA A 154 23.24 -1.63 16.52
C ALA A 154 23.90 -0.37 15.95
N GLN A 155 24.14 -0.31 14.63
CA GLN A 155 24.65 0.88 13.97
C GLN A 155 23.65 2.04 14.05
N THR A 156 22.37 1.79 13.74
CA THR A 156 21.33 2.82 13.86
C THR A 156 21.17 3.27 15.31
N PHE A 157 21.25 2.37 16.29
CA PHE A 157 21.18 2.73 17.71
C PHE A 157 22.24 3.78 18.11
N ARG A 158 23.49 3.61 17.65
CA ARG A 158 24.59 4.57 17.92
C ARG A 158 24.33 5.96 17.33
N HIS A 159 23.48 6.06 16.33
CA HIS A 159 23.17 7.31 15.62
C HIS A 159 21.68 7.65 15.66
N PHE A 160 20.93 7.07 16.60
CA PHE A 160 19.46 7.12 16.60
C PHE A 160 18.87 8.54 16.62
N PRO A 161 19.42 9.50 17.41
CA PRO A 161 18.93 10.88 17.35
C PRO A 161 19.04 11.51 15.96
N LYS A 162 20.11 11.21 15.21
CA LYS A 162 20.28 11.68 13.82
C LYS A 162 19.35 10.93 12.87
N PHE A 163 19.19 9.62 13.06
CA PHE A 163 18.23 8.81 12.30
C PHE A 163 16.81 9.38 12.38
N VAL A 164 16.35 9.75 13.58
CA VAL A 164 15.01 10.34 13.78
C VAL A 164 14.93 11.77 13.25
N SER A 165 15.89 12.65 13.60
CA SER A 165 15.86 14.06 13.19
C SER A 165 16.12 14.31 11.69
N GLN A 166 16.69 13.34 11.00
CA GLN A 166 17.00 13.42 9.56
C GLN A 166 16.36 12.27 8.77
N GLY A 167 15.29 11.67 9.30
CA GLY A 167 14.60 10.49 8.76
C GLY A 167 14.35 10.56 7.25
N ASP A 168 13.86 11.70 6.77
CA ASP A 168 13.51 11.93 5.36
C ASP A 168 14.70 11.75 4.41
N ARG A 169 15.93 11.98 4.89
CA ARG A 169 17.15 11.79 4.07
C ARG A 169 17.50 10.32 3.87
N PHE A 170 16.96 9.44 4.71
CA PHE A 170 17.17 7.99 4.64
C PHE A 170 16.01 7.28 3.93
N VAL A 171 15.01 8.02 3.44
CA VAL A 171 13.94 7.48 2.60
C VAL A 171 14.50 7.28 1.21
N ASP A 172 14.65 6.02 0.81
CA ASP A 172 15.02 5.68 -0.56
C ASP A 172 13.96 6.24 -1.53
N PRO A 173 14.36 6.96 -2.59
CA PRO A 173 13.41 7.39 -3.60
C PRO A 173 12.81 6.14 -4.25
N ILE A 174 11.49 6.06 -4.32
CA ILE A 174 10.82 5.00 -5.08
C ILE A 174 11.34 5.10 -6.52
N PRO A 175 12.00 4.07 -7.06
CA PRO A 175 12.56 4.14 -8.40
C PRO A 175 11.41 4.16 -9.42
N ILE A 176 10.98 5.36 -9.81
CA ILE A 176 10.02 5.55 -10.89
C ILE A 176 10.77 5.32 -12.20
N THR A 177 10.67 4.11 -12.74
CA THR A 177 11.16 3.84 -14.09
C THR A 177 10.14 4.31 -15.11
N ARG A 178 10.52 5.34 -15.89
CA ARG A 178 9.74 5.76 -17.08
C ARG A 178 9.67 4.66 -18.16
N ARG A 179 10.45 3.58 -18.02
CA ARG A 179 10.63 2.53 -19.03
C ARG A 179 10.04 1.18 -18.61
N SER A 180 8.89 1.19 -17.95
CA SER A 180 8.18 -0.04 -17.60
C SER A 180 7.40 -0.61 -18.80
N ARG A 181 7.84 -1.75 -19.33
CA ARG A 181 7.11 -2.51 -20.38
C ARG A 181 5.70 -2.90 -19.91
N ARG A 182 5.53 -3.23 -18.62
CA ARG A 182 4.23 -3.62 -18.06
C ARG A 182 3.24 -2.46 -18.10
N VAL A 183 3.65 -1.28 -17.63
CA VAL A 183 2.81 -0.07 -17.67
C VAL A 183 2.47 0.26 -19.13
N LEU A 184 3.46 0.19 -20.03
CA LEU A 184 3.24 0.43 -21.46
C LEU A 184 2.15 -0.49 -22.03
N ARG A 185 2.25 -1.81 -21.83
CA ARG A 185 1.22 -2.77 -22.30
C ARG A 185 -0.17 -2.42 -21.78
N LEU A 186 -0.31 -2.07 -20.50
CA LEU A 186 -1.61 -1.72 -19.91
C LEU A 186 -2.15 -0.36 -20.38
N THR A 187 -1.28 0.49 -20.95
CA THR A 187 -1.64 1.82 -21.48
C THR A 187 -2.03 1.74 -22.96
N LEU A 188 -1.42 0.83 -23.74
CA LEU A 188 -1.63 0.72 -25.19
C LEU A 188 -3.10 0.54 -25.64
N PRO A 189 -3.95 -0.27 -24.98
CA PRO A 189 -5.37 -0.36 -25.33
C PRO A 189 -6.07 0.99 -25.27
N GLY A 190 -5.80 1.79 -24.23
CA GLY A 190 -6.36 3.13 -24.09
C GLY A 190 -5.85 4.08 -25.17
N LEU A 191 -4.57 4.00 -25.53
CA LEU A 191 -3.99 4.83 -26.59
C LEU A 191 -4.59 4.51 -27.97
N ILE A 192 -4.76 3.23 -28.32
CA ILE A 192 -5.32 2.87 -29.63
C ILE A 192 -6.79 3.26 -29.73
N GLU A 193 -7.57 3.07 -28.65
CA GLU A 193 -8.98 3.44 -28.64
C GLU A 193 -9.17 4.97 -28.64
N ALA A 194 -8.31 5.70 -27.93
CA ALA A 194 -8.28 7.17 -28.03
C ALA A 194 -7.96 7.62 -29.46
N ARG A 195 -7.01 6.98 -30.15
CA ARG A 195 -6.74 7.26 -31.56
C ARG A 195 -7.93 6.95 -32.46
N ARG A 196 -8.60 5.81 -32.23
CA ARG A 196 -9.79 5.42 -32.99
C ARG A 196 -10.90 6.46 -32.85
N LEU A 197 -11.21 6.85 -31.62
CA LEU A 197 -12.31 7.77 -31.30
C LEU A 197 -12.00 9.23 -31.65
N ASP A 198 -10.79 9.71 -31.35
CA ASP A 198 -10.48 11.15 -31.43
C ASP A 198 -9.76 11.55 -32.72
N ILE A 199 -9.13 10.59 -33.43
CA ILE A 199 -8.33 10.89 -34.63
C ILE A 199 -8.92 10.22 -35.86
N TRP A 200 -9.24 8.92 -35.80
CA TRP A 200 -9.69 8.16 -36.95
C TRP A 200 -11.17 8.40 -37.27
N GLU A 201 -12.05 8.35 -36.26
CA GLU A 201 -13.49 8.50 -36.45
C GLU A 201 -13.87 9.88 -37.03
N PRO A 202 -13.29 11.02 -36.59
CA PRO A 202 -13.51 12.31 -37.24
C PRO A 202 -13.04 12.36 -38.70
N ARG A 203 -12.01 11.58 -39.07
CA ARG A 203 -11.50 11.49 -40.45
C ARG A 203 -12.35 10.57 -41.34
N SER A 204 -13.12 9.66 -40.76
CA SER A 204 -14.03 8.79 -41.52
C SER A 204 -15.19 9.57 -42.16
N LEU A 205 -15.50 10.77 -41.62
CA LEU A 205 -16.51 11.77 -42.06
C LEU A 205 -17.96 11.29 -42.13
N SER A 206 -18.20 10.00 -42.40
CA SER A 206 -19.49 9.44 -42.83
C SER A 206 -19.84 8.11 -42.18
N ARG A 207 -18.89 7.44 -41.51
CA ARG A 207 -19.12 6.17 -40.81
C ARG A 207 -18.55 6.23 -39.40
N ARG A 208 -19.28 5.64 -38.45
CA ARG A 208 -18.78 5.39 -37.11
C ARG A 208 -17.84 4.20 -37.14
N LEU A 209 -16.69 4.31 -36.49
CA LEU A 209 -15.69 3.24 -36.40
C LEU A 209 -15.94 2.32 -35.21
N THR A 210 -17.21 2.14 -34.83
CA THR A 210 -17.63 1.34 -33.67
C THR A 210 -17.81 -0.14 -33.99
N THR A 211 -17.79 -0.51 -35.27
CA THR A 211 -17.91 -1.91 -35.72
C THR A 211 -16.62 -2.36 -36.41
N LEU A 212 -16.29 -3.65 -36.26
CA LEU A 212 -15.07 -4.23 -36.85
C LEU A 212 -14.99 -4.07 -38.38
N PRO A 213 -16.08 -4.25 -39.17
CA PRO A 213 -16.01 -4.06 -40.61
C PRO A 213 -15.70 -2.62 -41.01
N ASN A 214 -16.35 -1.62 -40.38
CA ASN A 214 -16.08 -0.21 -40.69
C ASN A 214 -14.65 0.18 -40.30
N LEU A 215 -14.14 -0.35 -39.19
CA LEU A 215 -12.77 -0.11 -38.76
C LEU A 215 -11.76 -0.73 -39.72
N ARG A 216 -12.02 -1.95 -40.21
CA ARG A 216 -11.19 -2.63 -41.21
C ARG A 216 -11.14 -1.83 -42.52
N ASP A 217 -12.30 -1.46 -43.07
CA ASP A 217 -12.41 -0.64 -44.28
C ASP A 217 -11.60 0.66 -44.14
N PHE A 218 -11.71 1.32 -42.97
CA PHE A 218 -10.97 2.54 -42.69
C PHE A 218 -9.46 2.32 -42.65
N VAL A 219 -8.99 1.28 -41.95
CA VAL A 219 -7.57 0.93 -41.86
C VAL A 219 -6.99 0.66 -43.26
N GLU A 220 -7.73 -0.05 -44.11
CA GLU A 220 -7.33 -0.32 -45.50
C GLU A 220 -7.33 0.96 -46.35
N GLN A 221 -8.40 1.77 -46.28
CA GLN A 221 -8.53 3.02 -47.04
C GLN A 221 -7.40 4.02 -46.72
N PHE A 222 -7.05 4.15 -45.45
CA PHE A 222 -6.01 5.08 -44.99
C PHE A 222 -4.62 4.45 -44.92
N GLN A 223 -4.47 3.19 -45.36
CA GLN A 223 -3.21 2.44 -45.39
C GLN A 223 -2.48 2.44 -44.04
N LEU A 224 -3.22 2.30 -42.95
CA LEU A 224 -2.64 2.24 -41.61
C LEU A 224 -1.89 0.92 -41.46
N SER A 225 -0.66 1.00 -40.93
CA SER A 225 0.19 -0.16 -40.69
C SER A 225 0.72 -0.17 -39.25
N PRO A 226 1.13 -1.34 -38.72
CA PRO A 226 1.82 -1.41 -37.43
C PRO A 226 3.00 -0.44 -37.34
N ALA A 227 3.81 -0.35 -38.39
CA ALA A 227 4.98 0.52 -38.42
C ALA A 227 4.62 2.02 -38.32
N SER A 228 3.61 2.47 -39.08
CA SER A 228 3.14 3.87 -39.04
C SER A 228 2.51 4.22 -37.70
N GLU A 229 1.74 3.30 -37.12
CA GLU A 229 1.08 3.53 -35.83
C GLU A 229 2.08 3.49 -34.67
N ARG A 230 3.09 2.61 -34.74
CA ARG A 230 4.21 2.56 -33.80
C ARG A 230 4.95 3.89 -33.76
N GLU A 231 5.24 4.50 -34.91
CA GLU A 231 5.94 5.79 -34.97
C GLU A 231 5.12 6.89 -34.28
N VAL A 232 3.81 6.94 -34.54
CA VAL A 232 2.93 7.93 -33.92
C VAL A 232 2.82 7.71 -32.41
N LEU A 233 2.65 6.47 -31.95
CA LEU A 233 2.57 6.14 -30.52
C LEU A 233 3.89 6.38 -29.80
N ALA A 234 5.02 5.97 -30.38
CA ALA A 234 6.34 6.22 -29.82
C ALA A 234 6.60 7.73 -29.67
N LYS A 235 6.26 8.52 -30.69
CA LYS A 235 6.36 9.98 -30.64
C LYS A 235 5.46 10.59 -29.56
N ALA A 236 4.21 10.14 -29.47
CA ALA A 236 3.27 10.62 -28.46
C ALA A 236 3.74 10.31 -27.02
N LEU A 237 4.41 9.18 -26.83
CA LEU A 237 4.99 8.76 -25.55
C LEU A 237 6.38 9.35 -25.28
N GLY A 238 6.95 10.11 -26.21
CA GLY A 238 8.29 10.71 -26.09
C GLY A 238 9.43 9.71 -26.20
N PHE A 239 9.22 8.55 -26.84
CA PHE A 239 10.25 7.55 -27.09
C PHE A 239 11.07 7.94 -28.32
N THR A 240 12.06 8.81 -28.11
CA THR A 240 12.87 9.38 -29.20
C THR A 240 14.31 8.88 -29.21
N ASN A 241 14.74 8.12 -28.20
CA ASN A 241 16.15 7.81 -27.97
C ASN A 241 16.43 6.30 -28.09
N GLU A 242 17.69 5.92 -28.30
CA GLU A 242 18.12 4.51 -28.36
C GLU A 242 17.75 3.71 -27.10
N ALA A 243 17.70 4.37 -25.95
CA ALA A 243 17.29 3.77 -24.67
C ALA A 243 15.83 3.25 -24.68
N ASP A 244 15.01 3.67 -25.64
CA ASP A 244 13.59 3.31 -25.74
C ASP A 244 13.35 2.22 -26.79
N THR A 245 14.41 1.64 -27.37
CA THR A 245 14.32 0.59 -28.40
C THR A 245 13.48 -0.60 -27.94
N LEU A 246 13.66 -1.05 -26.69
CA LEU A 246 12.89 -2.16 -26.12
C LEU A 246 11.40 -1.81 -25.95
N LEU A 247 11.09 -0.58 -25.57
CA LEU A 247 9.69 -0.13 -25.43
C LEU A 247 9.04 0.02 -26.79
N THR A 248 9.78 0.54 -27.76
CA THR A 248 9.31 0.70 -29.13
C THR A 248 9.05 -0.66 -29.80
N ALA A 249 9.88 -1.66 -29.52
CA ALA A 249 9.65 -3.04 -29.94
C ALA A 249 8.39 -3.64 -29.28
N GLU A 250 8.11 -3.31 -28.01
CA GLU A 250 6.87 -3.74 -27.34
C GLU A 250 5.63 -3.15 -28.01
N ILE A 251 5.67 -1.86 -28.40
CA ILE A 251 4.57 -1.22 -29.15
C ILE A 251 4.35 -1.97 -30.47
N ASP A 252 5.43 -2.30 -31.18
CA ASP A 252 5.37 -3.00 -32.45
C ASP A 252 4.73 -4.39 -32.32
N GLU A 253 5.19 -5.20 -31.36
CA GLU A 253 4.64 -6.53 -31.09
C GLU A 253 3.14 -6.47 -30.73
N TRP A 254 2.77 -5.48 -29.92
CA TRP A 254 1.39 -5.25 -29.53
C TRP A 254 0.51 -4.87 -30.72
N LEU A 255 0.97 -3.92 -31.55
CA LEU A 255 0.25 -3.48 -32.76
C LEU A 255 0.15 -4.61 -33.80
N LEU A 256 1.22 -5.37 -34.01
CA LEU A 256 1.19 -6.54 -34.91
C LEU A 256 0.10 -7.53 -34.51
N THR A 257 -0.12 -7.71 -33.21
CA THR A 257 -1.19 -8.57 -32.70
C THR A 257 -2.56 -7.94 -32.90
N TRP A 258 -2.71 -6.65 -32.58
CA TRP A 258 -3.96 -5.90 -32.79
C TRP A 258 -4.40 -5.87 -34.27
N PHE A 259 -3.47 -5.60 -35.20
CA PHE A 259 -3.76 -5.58 -36.64
C PHE A 259 -4.08 -6.98 -37.17
N ARG A 260 -3.42 -8.02 -36.65
CA ARG A 260 -3.74 -9.42 -36.98
C ARG A 260 -5.16 -9.78 -36.53
N ASN A 261 -5.51 -9.42 -35.29
CA ASN A 261 -6.86 -9.58 -34.76
C ASN A 261 -7.89 -8.84 -35.64
N LEU A 262 -7.56 -7.63 -36.13
CA LEU A 262 -8.47 -6.89 -37.01
C LEU A 262 -8.68 -7.60 -38.36
N ALA A 263 -7.61 -8.15 -38.94
CA ALA A 263 -7.65 -8.85 -40.22
C ALA A 263 -8.35 -10.21 -40.14
N ASP A 264 -8.08 -10.97 -39.09
CA ASP A 264 -8.56 -12.34 -38.88
C ASP A 264 -8.99 -12.51 -37.42
N HIS A 265 -10.23 -12.11 -37.11
CA HIS A 265 -10.85 -12.32 -35.81
C HIS A 265 -11.72 -13.57 -35.83
N GLY A 266 -11.70 -14.32 -34.73
CA GLY A 266 -12.68 -15.39 -34.48
C GLY A 266 -14.08 -14.83 -34.26
N ALA A 267 -15.08 -15.71 -34.19
CA ALA A 267 -16.48 -15.34 -33.95
C ALA A 267 -16.71 -14.64 -32.58
N ASP A 268 -15.72 -14.65 -31.69
CA ASP A 268 -15.80 -14.14 -30.32
C ASP A 268 -15.57 -12.62 -30.20
N PHE A 269 -15.15 -11.92 -31.27
CA PHE A 269 -14.89 -10.47 -31.21
C PHE A 269 -16.09 -9.69 -31.76
N GLU A 270 -16.66 -8.82 -30.94
CA GLU A 270 -17.83 -8.01 -31.29
C GLU A 270 -17.44 -6.52 -31.42
N TRP A 271 -16.55 -6.05 -30.54
CA TRP A 271 -16.21 -4.64 -30.40
C TRP A 271 -14.75 -4.35 -30.78
N PRO A 272 -14.42 -3.12 -31.25
CA PRO A 272 -13.02 -2.72 -31.49
C PRO A 272 -12.07 -2.95 -30.31
N SER A 273 -12.58 -2.83 -29.08
CA SER A 273 -11.81 -3.11 -27.86
C SER A 273 -11.36 -4.57 -27.74
N ASP A 274 -12.09 -5.52 -28.34
CA ASP A 274 -11.79 -6.95 -28.28
C ASP A 274 -10.54 -7.30 -29.10
N LEU A 275 -10.15 -6.41 -30.02
CA LEU A 275 -8.91 -6.53 -30.79
C LEU A 275 -7.66 -6.38 -29.91
N CYS A 276 -7.79 -5.78 -28.72
CA CYS A 276 -6.66 -5.49 -27.84
C CYS A 276 -6.07 -6.80 -27.25
N PRO A 277 -4.74 -7.05 -27.41
CA PRO A 277 -4.07 -8.22 -26.84
C PRO A 277 -4.14 -8.35 -25.31
N ASN A 278 -4.41 -7.25 -24.61
CA ASN A 278 -4.57 -7.22 -23.17
C ASN A 278 -5.61 -6.17 -22.78
N ARG A 279 -6.18 -6.33 -21.58
CA ARG A 279 -7.08 -5.34 -20.99
C ARG A 279 -6.32 -4.06 -20.60
N PRO A 280 -6.97 -2.89 -20.65
CA PRO A 280 -6.40 -1.65 -20.12
C PRO A 280 -6.20 -1.75 -18.60
N MET A 281 -5.36 -0.85 -18.06
CA MET A 281 -5.26 -0.67 -16.61
C MET A 281 -6.61 -0.23 -16.03
N MET A 282 -7.12 -0.98 -15.05
CA MET A 282 -8.33 -0.64 -14.30
C MET A 282 -7.99 -0.18 -12.88
N SER A 283 -6.83 -0.60 -12.35
CA SER A 283 -6.31 -0.24 -11.04
C SER A 283 -4.78 -0.16 -11.06
N LEU A 284 -4.19 0.65 -10.16
CA LEU A 284 -2.74 0.67 -9.96
C LEU A 284 -2.18 -0.70 -9.54
N ARG A 285 -3.00 -1.54 -8.90
CA ARG A 285 -2.65 -2.93 -8.54
C ARG A 285 -2.39 -3.82 -9.76
N ASP A 286 -2.90 -3.47 -10.94
CA ASP A 286 -2.69 -4.25 -12.17
C ASP A 286 -1.22 -4.19 -12.65
N VAL A 287 -0.50 -3.15 -12.22
CA VAL A 287 0.94 -2.97 -12.44
C VAL A 287 1.77 -3.80 -11.46
N GLU A 288 1.21 -4.12 -10.29
CA GLU A 288 1.89 -4.77 -9.17
C GLU A 288 1.92 -6.30 -9.26
N THR A 289 1.38 -6.92 -10.33
CA THR A 289 1.21 -8.38 -10.37
C THR A 289 2.54 -9.10 -10.11
N THR A 290 2.59 -9.72 -8.94
CA THR A 290 3.76 -10.36 -8.32
C THR A 290 4.36 -11.38 -9.28
N ALA A 291 5.70 -11.35 -9.41
CA ALA A 291 6.42 -12.44 -10.05
C ALA A 291 5.93 -13.79 -9.46
N PRO A 292 5.69 -14.82 -10.28
CA PRO A 292 5.32 -16.13 -9.74
C PRO A 292 6.41 -16.58 -8.76
N ILE A 293 6.03 -16.78 -7.50
CA ILE A 293 6.88 -17.44 -6.52
C ILE A 293 7.03 -18.87 -7.02
N PHE A 294 8.16 -19.16 -7.66
CA PHE A 294 8.54 -20.54 -7.92
C PHE A 294 8.86 -21.17 -6.57
N GLU A 295 7.88 -21.85 -5.97
CA GLU A 295 8.16 -22.81 -4.92
C GLU A 295 9.05 -23.90 -5.53
N ARG A 296 10.33 -23.89 -5.17
CA ARG A 296 11.20 -25.05 -5.35
C ARG A 296 10.63 -26.16 -4.48
N ARG A 297 9.83 -27.05 -5.09
CA ARG A 297 9.53 -28.35 -4.51
C ARG A 297 10.86 -29.09 -4.34
N SER A 298 11.24 -29.33 -3.08
CA SER A 298 12.26 -30.31 -2.68
C SER A 298 11.74 -31.72 -2.84
#